data_AF-A0A5C7WBN5-F1
#
_entry.id   AF-A0A5C7WBN5-F1
#
_cell.length_a   1.000
_cell.length_b   1.000
_cell.length_c   1.000
_cell.angle_alpha   90.00
_cell.angle_beta   90.00
_cell.angle_gamma   90.00
#
_symmetry.space_group_name_H-M   'P 1'
#
loop_
_entity.id
_entity.type
_entity.pdbx_description
1 polymer ?
#
loop_
_entity_poly.entity_id
_entity_poly.type
_entity_poly.pdbx_seq_one_letter_code
_entity_poly.pdbx_strand_id
1 'polypeptide(L)'
;PRIANRLLRRVRDFAEVRAGGQISRGIADQALNMLDVDERGFDHQDRRLLLAMIDKFDGGPVGIDNLAAAIGEERGTIEDVLEPYLIQQGYIMRTPRGRVVTRHAYLHFGLNLPKRLSEPPTADLFTGSDE
;
A
#
# COMPACT_ATOMS: atom_id res chain seq x y z
N PRO A 1 15.96 -1.53 1.55
CA PRO A 1 16.80 -2.25 0.57
C PRO A 1 16.05 -3.26 -0.33
N ARG A 2 15.03 -3.97 0.17
CA ARG A 2 14.37 -5.08 -0.55
C ARG A 2 13.61 -4.65 -1.82
N ILE A 3 12.86 -3.54 -1.77
CA ILE A 3 12.11 -3.00 -2.93
C ILE A 3 13.07 -2.52 -4.03
N ALA A 4 14.10 -1.75 -3.66
CA ALA A 4 15.13 -1.31 -4.60
C ALA A 4 15.79 -2.50 -5.33
N ASN A 5 16.12 -3.57 -4.60
CA ASN A 5 16.68 -4.79 -5.20
C ASN A 5 15.68 -5.53 -6.10
N ARG A 6 14.38 -5.52 -5.75
CA ARG A 6 13.32 -6.13 -6.56
C ARG A 6 13.10 -5.36 -7.87
N LEU A 7 13.07 -4.04 -7.80
CA LEU A 7 12.98 -3.16 -8.97
C LEU A 7 14.23 -3.29 -9.85
N LEU A 8 15.42 -3.31 -9.26
CA LEU A 8 16.67 -3.49 -9.98
C LEU A 8 16.71 -4.81 -10.76
N ARG A 9 16.27 -5.93 -10.17
CA ARG A 9 16.17 -7.21 -10.90
C ARG A 9 15.21 -7.09 -12.07
N ARG A 10 14.00 -6.54 -11.87
CA ARG A 10 13.02 -6.40 -12.95
C ARG A 10 13.50 -5.48 -14.08
N VAL A 11 14.16 -4.37 -13.75
CA VAL A 11 14.77 -3.47 -14.74
C VAL A 11 15.90 -4.17 -15.50
N ARG A 12 16.73 -4.97 -14.79
CA ARG A 12 17.78 -5.78 -15.42
C ARG A 12 17.19 -6.83 -16.36
N ASP A 13 16.21 -7.60 -15.91
CA ASP A 13 15.58 -8.65 -16.71
C ASP A 13 14.90 -8.03 -17.96
N PHE A 14 14.33 -6.82 -17.84
CA PHE A 14 13.83 -6.06 -18.99
C PHE A 14 14.96 -5.61 -19.95
N ALA A 15 16.07 -5.10 -19.41
CA ALA A 15 17.22 -4.67 -20.21
C ALA A 15 17.92 -5.83 -20.92
N GLU A 16 17.96 -7.02 -20.32
CA GLU A 16 18.47 -8.25 -20.94
C GLU A 16 17.64 -8.62 -22.17
N VAL A 17 16.31 -8.55 -22.07
CA VAL A 17 15.40 -8.93 -23.18
C VAL A 17 15.31 -7.86 -24.27
N ARG A 18 15.29 -6.56 -23.90
CA ARG A 18 15.01 -5.46 -24.85
C ARG A 18 16.23 -4.66 -25.29
N ALA A 19 17.35 -4.73 -24.58
CA ALA A 19 18.49 -3.84 -24.77
C ALA A 19 19.86 -4.53 -24.68
N GLY A 20 19.91 -5.84 -24.84
CA GLY A 20 21.18 -6.60 -24.86
C GLY A 20 21.97 -6.51 -23.54
N GLY A 21 21.28 -6.28 -22.41
CA GLY A 21 21.87 -6.31 -21.07
C GLY A 21 22.47 -4.99 -20.57
N GLN A 22 22.41 -3.90 -21.34
CA GLN A 22 22.89 -2.59 -20.88
C GLN A 22 21.75 -1.77 -20.27
N ILE A 23 21.89 -1.38 -19.00
CA ILE A 23 20.91 -0.53 -18.31
C ILE A 23 21.28 0.94 -18.54
N SER A 24 20.49 1.64 -19.36
CA SER A 24 20.57 3.09 -19.53
C SER A 24 19.40 3.79 -18.84
N ARG A 25 19.49 5.11 -18.62
CA ARG A 25 18.40 5.90 -18.02
C ARG A 25 17.08 5.72 -18.80
N GLY A 26 17.12 5.75 -20.13
CA GLY A 26 15.92 5.59 -20.95
C GLY A 26 15.30 4.19 -20.85
N ILE A 27 16.12 3.15 -20.69
CA ILE A 27 15.64 1.76 -20.51
C ILE A 27 15.07 1.58 -19.11
N ALA A 28 15.70 2.15 -18.08
CA ALA A 28 15.18 2.12 -16.72
C ALA A 28 13.82 2.82 -16.64
N ASP A 29 13.65 3.95 -17.31
CA ASP A 29 12.39 4.70 -17.36
C ASP A 29 11.29 3.91 -18.08
N GLN A 30 11.61 3.31 -19.24
CA GLN A 30 10.68 2.42 -19.95
C GLN A 30 10.32 1.17 -19.14
N ALA A 31 11.28 0.57 -18.45
CA ALA A 31 11.05 -0.57 -17.59
C ALA A 31 10.15 -0.21 -16.41
N LEU A 32 10.40 0.93 -15.73
CA LEU A 32 9.58 1.40 -14.62
C LEU A 32 8.16 1.77 -15.04
N ASN A 33 8.01 2.46 -16.18
CA ASN A 33 6.71 2.75 -16.78
C ASN A 33 5.95 1.47 -17.13
N MET A 34 6.62 0.47 -17.69
CA MET A 34 6.01 -0.82 -18.01
C MET A 34 5.69 -1.66 -16.76
N LEU A 35 6.44 -1.46 -15.67
CA LEU A 35 6.19 -2.08 -14.38
C LEU A 35 5.06 -1.41 -13.61
N ASP A 36 4.51 -0.31 -14.13
CA ASP A 36 3.38 0.42 -13.56
C ASP A 36 3.67 0.72 -12.09
N VAL A 37 4.84 1.31 -11.82
CA VAL A 37 5.26 1.71 -10.49
C VAL A 37 4.90 3.18 -10.32
N ASP A 38 4.04 3.48 -9.36
CA ASP A 38 3.62 4.85 -9.08
C ASP A 38 4.81 5.71 -8.58
N GLU A 39 4.69 7.03 -8.58
CA GLU A 39 5.69 7.99 -8.08
C GLU A 39 6.10 7.70 -6.63
N ARG A 40 5.23 7.04 -5.87
CA ARG A 40 5.48 6.59 -4.49
C ARG A 40 6.09 5.20 -4.37
N GLY A 41 6.42 4.54 -5.48
CA GLY A 41 7.03 3.21 -5.48
C GLY A 41 6.06 2.06 -5.30
N PHE A 42 4.75 2.31 -5.39
CA PHE A 42 3.74 1.25 -5.30
C PHE A 42 3.65 0.46 -6.57
N ASP A 43 3.68 -0.86 -6.42
CA ASP A 43 3.41 -1.77 -7.51
C ASP A 43 1.90 -1.97 -7.71
N HIS A 44 1.54 -2.76 -8.73
CA HIS A 44 0.15 -3.11 -8.99
C HIS A 44 -0.50 -3.96 -7.88
N GLN A 45 0.26 -4.75 -7.12
CA GLN A 45 -0.24 -5.56 -6.00
C GLN A 45 -0.53 -4.68 -4.77
N ASP A 46 0.33 -3.72 -4.45
CA ASP A 46 0.15 -2.71 -3.40
C ASP A 46 -1.14 -1.92 -3.64
N ARG A 47 -1.31 -1.43 -4.88
CA ARG A 47 -2.51 -0.70 -5.28
C ARG A 47 -3.76 -1.57 -5.17
N ARG A 48 -3.71 -2.82 -5.66
CA ARG A 48 -4.83 -3.76 -5.51
C ARG A 48 -5.14 -4.09 -4.06
N LEU A 49 -4.14 -4.20 -3.19
CA LEU A 49 -4.33 -4.46 -1.75
C LEU A 49 -5.06 -3.28 -1.10
N LEU A 50 -4.57 -2.07 -1.28
CA LEU A 50 -5.16 -0.87 -0.70
C LEU A 50 -6.58 -0.63 -1.23
N LEU A 51 -6.79 -0.74 -2.55
CA LEU A 51 -8.11 -0.61 -3.16
C LEU A 51 -9.07 -1.70 -2.67
N ALA A 52 -8.62 -2.96 -2.55
CA ALA A 52 -9.46 -4.01 -1.99
C ALA A 52 -9.86 -3.71 -0.54
N MET A 53 -8.96 -3.17 0.28
CA MET A 53 -9.29 -2.75 1.65
C MET A 53 -10.29 -1.60 1.68
N ILE A 54 -10.16 -0.62 0.78
CA ILE A 54 -11.06 0.53 0.71
C ILE A 54 -12.42 0.11 0.16
N ASP A 55 -12.48 -0.52 -1.00
CA ASP A 55 -13.74 -0.80 -1.72
C ASP A 55 -14.50 -2.00 -1.14
N LYS A 56 -13.81 -3.08 -0.74
CA LYS A 56 -14.46 -4.30 -0.24
C LYS A 56 -14.68 -4.30 1.27
N PHE A 57 -13.85 -3.58 2.01
CA PHE A 57 -13.84 -3.62 3.47
C PHE A 57 -14.04 -2.24 4.12
N ASP A 58 -14.40 -1.21 3.34
CA ASP A 58 -14.68 0.16 3.80
C ASP A 58 -13.56 0.75 4.69
N GLY A 59 -12.32 0.35 4.38
CA GLY A 59 -11.12 0.75 5.11
C GLY A 59 -10.74 -0.11 6.32
N GLY A 60 -11.46 -1.19 6.60
CA GLY A 60 -11.16 -2.17 7.66
C GLY A 60 -12.00 -1.98 8.93
N PRO A 61 -11.70 -2.73 10.03
CA PRO A 61 -10.61 -3.68 10.20
C PRO A 61 -10.85 -5.02 9.49
N VAL A 62 -9.83 -5.52 8.77
CA VAL A 62 -9.89 -6.78 8.02
C VAL A 62 -8.76 -7.74 8.44
N GLY A 63 -9.09 -9.02 8.60
CA GLY A 63 -8.12 -10.09 8.88
C GLY A 63 -7.27 -10.43 7.65
N ILE A 64 -6.03 -10.90 7.86
CA ILE A 64 -5.13 -11.19 6.73
C ILE A 64 -5.65 -12.31 5.83
N ASP A 65 -6.33 -13.31 6.38
CA ASP A 65 -6.87 -14.41 5.60
C ASP A 65 -7.98 -13.93 4.65
N ASN A 66 -8.81 -12.97 5.09
CA ASN A 66 -9.83 -12.35 4.25
C ASN A 66 -9.22 -11.44 3.18
N LEU A 67 -8.14 -10.72 3.52
CA LEU A 67 -7.38 -9.92 2.57
C LEU A 67 -6.75 -10.79 1.49
N ALA A 68 -6.08 -11.88 1.89
CA ALA A 68 -5.49 -12.89 1.02
C ALA A 68 -6.52 -13.46 0.05
N ALA A 69 -7.69 -13.87 0.55
CA ALA A 69 -8.78 -14.37 -0.28
C ALA A 69 -9.33 -13.31 -1.24
N ALA A 70 -9.41 -12.04 -0.81
CA ALA A 70 -9.97 -10.96 -1.62
C ALA A 70 -9.09 -10.53 -2.80
N ILE A 71 -7.76 -10.67 -2.67
CA ILE A 71 -6.80 -10.33 -3.73
C ILE A 71 -6.29 -11.56 -4.50
N GLY A 72 -6.47 -12.77 -3.95
CA GLY A 72 -6.01 -14.03 -4.53
C GLY A 72 -4.51 -14.29 -4.33
N GLU A 73 -3.95 -13.79 -3.23
CA GLU A 73 -2.52 -13.93 -2.90
C GLU A 73 -2.34 -14.69 -1.59
N GLU A 74 -1.14 -15.25 -1.39
CA GLU A 74 -0.81 -15.94 -0.14
C GLU A 74 -0.59 -14.96 1.01
N ARG A 75 -1.09 -15.32 2.21
CA ARG A 75 -0.93 -14.50 3.42
C ARG A 75 0.54 -14.13 3.69
N GLY A 76 1.47 -15.06 3.47
CA GLY A 76 2.90 -14.84 3.73
C GLY A 76 3.48 -13.80 2.78
N THR A 77 3.04 -13.78 1.52
CA THR A 77 3.44 -12.74 0.58
C THR A 77 2.98 -11.36 1.03
N ILE A 78 1.75 -11.24 1.54
CA ILE A 78 1.24 -9.96 2.02
C ILE A 78 2.02 -9.50 3.26
N GLU A 79 2.20 -10.37 4.26
CA GLU A 79 2.84 -10.06 5.54
C GLU A 79 4.35 -9.77 5.40
N ASP A 80 5.05 -10.56 4.58
CA ASP A 80 6.52 -10.49 4.47
C ASP A 80 6.99 -9.55 3.36
N VAL A 81 6.16 -9.26 2.36
CA VAL A 81 6.57 -8.50 1.16
C VAL A 81 5.87 -7.15 1.08
N LEU A 82 4.54 -7.08 1.23
CA LEU A 82 3.76 -5.86 0.97
C LEU A 82 3.62 -5.00 2.24
N GLU A 83 3.15 -5.58 3.34
CA GLU A 83 2.85 -4.86 4.59
C GLU A 83 4.01 -4.03 5.14
N PRO A 84 5.28 -4.48 5.17
CA PRO A 84 6.35 -3.74 5.83
C PRO A 84 6.51 -2.33 5.27
N TYR A 85 6.37 -2.17 3.95
CA TYR A 85 6.49 -0.87 3.29
C TYR A 85 5.24 -0.01 3.49
N LEU A 86 4.05 -0.60 3.33
CA LEU A 86 2.78 0.11 3.48
C LEU A 86 2.57 0.61 4.92
N ILE A 87 3.03 -0.14 5.91
CA ILE A 87 3.02 0.28 7.32
C ILE A 87 4.06 1.38 7.55
N GLN A 88 5.29 1.21 7.05
CA GLN A 88 6.36 2.21 7.23
C GLN A 88 5.99 3.57 6.60
N GLN A 89 5.33 3.56 5.44
CA GLN A 89 4.86 4.76 4.76
C GLN A 89 3.52 5.28 5.33
N GLY A 90 2.93 4.59 6.29
CA GLY A 90 1.74 5.02 7.00
C GLY A 90 0.43 4.85 6.24
N TYR A 91 0.34 3.93 5.26
CA TYR A 91 -0.86 3.62 4.49
C TYR A 91 -1.76 2.57 5.16
N ILE A 92 -1.13 1.62 5.86
CA ILE A 92 -1.81 0.55 6.61
C ILE A 92 -1.37 0.64 8.06
N MET A 93 -2.30 0.35 8.98
CA MET A 93 -2.03 0.20 10.40
C MET A 93 -2.49 -1.18 10.87
N ARG A 94 -1.64 -1.85 11.65
CA ARG A 94 -2.00 -3.10 12.33
C ARG A 94 -2.75 -2.78 13.62
N THR A 95 -3.91 -3.40 13.80
CA THR A 95 -4.70 -3.34 15.03
C THR A 95 -4.95 -4.77 15.53
N PRO A 96 -5.29 -4.97 16.81
CA PRO A 96 -5.65 -6.29 17.33
C PRO A 96 -6.83 -6.94 16.60
N ARG A 97 -7.70 -6.12 15.97
CA ARG A 97 -8.89 -6.57 15.24
C ARG A 97 -8.62 -6.84 13.76
N GLY A 98 -7.45 -6.48 13.25
CA GLY A 98 -7.11 -6.60 11.83
C GLY A 98 -6.32 -5.40 11.30
N ARG A 99 -6.22 -5.31 9.98
CA ARG A 99 -5.54 -4.22 9.28
C ARG A 99 -6.56 -3.15 8.92
N VAL A 100 -6.18 -1.90 9.11
CA VAL A 100 -6.97 -0.73 8.70
C VAL A 100 -6.14 0.13 7.75
N VAL A 101 -6.78 0.72 6.76
CA VAL A 101 -6.13 1.73 5.91
C VAL A 101 -6.23 3.09 6.58
N THR A 102 -5.20 3.91 6.41
CA THR A 102 -5.17 5.26 6.96
C THR A 102 -5.70 6.28 5.97
N ARG A 103 -5.84 7.53 6.43
CA ARG A 103 -6.12 8.70 5.58
C ARG A 103 -5.15 8.83 4.40
N HIS A 104 -3.89 8.43 4.54
CA HIS A 104 -2.90 8.55 3.47
C HIS A 104 -3.23 7.69 2.26
N ALA A 105 -3.83 6.51 2.46
CA ALA A 105 -4.29 5.66 1.38
C ALA A 105 -5.40 6.32 0.56
N TYR A 106 -6.43 6.86 1.23
CA TYR A 106 -7.50 7.59 0.54
C TYR A 106 -6.99 8.77 -0.26
N LEU A 107 -6.14 9.60 0.34
CA LEU A 107 -5.56 10.78 -0.33
C LEU A 107 -4.69 10.39 -1.53
N HIS A 108 -4.01 9.25 -1.47
CA HIS A 108 -3.19 8.78 -2.58
C HIS A 108 -4.01 8.38 -3.80
N PHE A 109 -5.16 7.74 -3.61
CA PHE A 109 -6.09 7.43 -4.70
C PHE A 109 -7.04 8.58 -5.07
N GLY A 110 -6.90 9.75 -4.44
CA GLY A 110 -7.81 10.88 -4.65
C GLY A 110 -9.24 10.61 -4.17
N LEU A 111 -9.42 9.65 -3.27
CA LEU A 111 -10.74 9.26 -2.74
C LEU A 111 -11.16 10.16 -1.59
N ASN A 112 -12.48 10.38 -1.48
CA ASN A 112 -13.06 11.10 -0.36
C ASN A 112 -12.83 10.33 0.94
N LEU A 113 -12.39 11.06 1.98
CA LEU A 113 -12.19 10.49 3.29
C LEU A 113 -13.54 10.08 3.91
N PRO A 114 -13.67 8.86 4.46
CA PRO A 114 -14.84 8.48 5.21
C PRO A 114 -15.06 9.44 6.38
N LYS A 115 -16.32 9.77 6.71
CA LYS A 115 -16.64 10.73 7.79
C LYS A 115 -15.98 10.38 9.14
N ARG A 116 -15.83 9.08 9.42
CA ARG A 116 -15.15 8.54 10.61
C ARG A 116 -13.67 8.93 10.72
N LEU A 117 -13.02 9.24 9.60
CA LEU A 117 -11.61 9.68 9.51
C LEU A 117 -11.48 11.20 9.35
N SER A 118 -12.58 11.91 9.07
CA SER A 118 -12.60 13.38 8.96
C SER A 118 -12.87 14.09 10.28
N GLU A 119 -13.43 13.39 11.27
CA GLU A 119 -13.65 13.97 12.59
C GLU A 119 -12.34 13.94 13.40
N PRO A 120 -11.87 15.09 13.92
CA PRO A 120 -10.78 15.08 14.89
C PRO A 120 -11.20 14.24 16.11
N PRO A 121 -10.27 13.57 16.82
CA PRO A 121 -10.61 12.88 18.05
C PRO A 121 -11.28 13.91 18.96
N THR A 122 -12.55 13.68 19.28
CA THR A 122 -13.34 14.54 20.16
C THR A 122 -12.52 14.78 21.42
N ALA A 123 -12.02 16.00 21.55
CA ALA A 123 -11.34 16.48 22.73
C ALA A 123 -12.31 16.38 23.91
N ASP A 124 -11.87 15.64 24.93
CA ASP A 124 -12.30 15.68 26.33
C ASP A 124 -13.80 15.73 26.62
N LEU A 125 -14.36 14.53 26.82
CA LEU A 125 -15.60 14.31 27.57
C LEU A 125 -15.42 14.41 29.10
N PHE A 126 -14.34 15.02 29.59
CA PHE A 126 -14.01 15.10 31.03
C PHE A 126 -13.73 16.52 31.56
N THR A 127 -14.19 17.56 30.87
CA THR A 127 -14.19 18.92 31.43
C THR A 127 -15.60 19.35 31.84
N GLY A 128 -16.03 18.87 33.02
CA GLY A 128 -17.12 19.52 33.75
C GLY A 128 -18.07 18.60 34.49
N SER A 129 -17.79 18.34 35.77
CA SER A 129 -18.78 18.41 36.86
C SER A 129 -18.11 18.08 38.20
N ASP A 130 -17.32 19.02 38.72
CA ASP A 130 -17.10 19.16 40.16
C ASP A 130 -17.61 20.57 40.52
N GLU A 131 -18.90 20.65 40.88
CA GLU A 131 -19.50 21.74 41.66
C GLU A 131 -20.03 21.14 42.97
#